data_AF-A0A2T3G898-F1
#
_entry.id   AF-A0A2T3G898-F1
#
_cell.length_a   1.000
_cell.length_b   1.000
_cell.length_c   1.000
_cell.angle_alpha   90.00
_cell.angle_beta   90.00
_cell.angle_gamma   90.00
#
_symmetry.space_group_name_H-M   'P 1'
#
loop_
_entity.id
_entity.type
_entity.pdbx_description
1 polymer ?
#
loop_
_entity_poly.entity_id
_entity_poly.type
_entity_poly.pdbx_seq_one_letter_code
_entity_poly.pdbx_strand_id
1 'polypeptide(L)' 'MLVVELDGGGHYTEQQRNADLRRTAELEREGLMVLRFSNLEMDRMFPEVCERIDRVVRERLG' A
#
# COMPACT_ATOMS: atom_id res chain seq x y z
N MET A 1 -11.52 -0.26 7.31
CA MET A 1 -11.09 -1.48 6.59
C MET A 1 -9.68 -1.27 6.04
N LEU A 2 -8.80 -2.29 6.05
CA LEU A 2 -7.42 -2.22 5.54
C LEU A 2 -7.38 -2.78 4.11
N VAL A 3 -6.77 -2.04 3.19
CA VAL A 3 -6.52 -2.48 1.81
C VAL A 3 -5.01 -2.62 1.64
N VAL A 4 -4.56 -3.75 1.11
CA VAL A 4 -3.15 -3.98 0.76
C VAL A 4 -3.06 -4.08 -0.76
N GLU A 5 -2.23 -3.23 -1.37
CA GLU A 5 -2.02 -3.17 -2.80
C GLU A 5 -0.56 -3.55 -3.14
N LEU A 6 -0.40 -4.38 -4.15
CA LEU A 6 0.89 -4.76 -4.70
C LEU A 6 1.12 -4.03 -6.01
N ASP A 7 2.15 -3.19 -6.06
CA ASP A 7 2.54 -2.46 -7.26
C ASP A 7 3.50 -3.29 -8.10
N GLY A 8 2.93 -3.84 -9.18
CA GLY A 8 3.63 -4.61 -10.20
C GLY A 8 4.39 -3.77 -11.24
N GLY A 9 4.43 -2.44 -11.09
CA GLY A 9 4.81 -1.52 -12.15
C GLY A 9 6.30 -1.47 -12.47
N GLY A 10 6.72 -2.17 -13.53
CA GLY A 10 8.04 -2.01 -14.18
C GLY A 10 8.29 -0.64 -14.83
N HIS A 11 7.35 0.30 -14.73
CA HIS A 11 7.51 1.68 -15.20
C HIS A 11 6.87 2.64 -14.21
N TYR A 12 7.69 3.45 -13.54
CA TYR A 12 7.26 4.47 -12.59
C TYR A 12 7.09 5.81 -13.34
N THR A 13 6.06 5.91 -14.19
CA THR A 13 5.79 7.18 -14.89
C THR A 13 5.08 8.17 -13.96
N GLU A 14 5.29 9.47 -14.17
CA GLU A 14 4.57 10.51 -13.40
C GLU A 14 3.04 10.38 -13.54
N GLN A 15 2.55 9.90 -14.67
CA GLN A 15 1.12 9.65 -14.88
C GLN A 15 0.58 8.54 -13.98
N GLN A 16 1.31 7.43 -13.84
CA GLN A 16 0.93 6.34 -12.93
C GLN A 16 0.94 6.82 -11.48
N ARG A 17 1.97 7.57 -11.06
CA ARG A 17 2.02 8.16 -9.71
C ARG A 17 0.82 9.07 -9.42
N ASN A 18 0.41 9.88 -10.38
CA ASN A 18 -0.76 10.77 -10.22
C ASN A 18 -2.09 10.02 -10.24
N ALA A 19 -2.22 8.92 -10.99
CA ALA A 19 -3.41 8.06 -10.94
C ALA A 19 -3.50 7.35 -9.58
N ASP A 20 -2.37 6.85 -9.11
CA ASP A 20 -2.21 6.19 -7.83
C ASP A 20 -2.54 7.09 -6.64
N LEU A 21 -2.04 8.33 -6.63
CA LEU A 21 -2.36 9.30 -5.58
C LEU A 21 -3.84 9.64 -5.55
N ARG A 22 -4.49 9.76 -6.72
CA ARG A 22 -5.94 9.99 -6.80
C ARG A 22 -6.72 8.80 -6.24
N ARG A 23 -6.32 7.58 -6.61
CA ARG A 23 -6.92 6.34 -6.11
C ARG A 23 -6.80 6.21 -4.59
N THR A 24 -5.62 6.50 -4.05
CA THR A 24 -5.40 6.51 -2.59
C THR A 24 -6.28 7.55 -1.90
N ALA A 25 -6.33 8.78 -2.43
CA ALA A 25 -7.15 9.85 -1.85
C ALA A 25 -8.66 9.53 -1.88
N GLU A 26 -9.15 8.84 -2.90
CA GLU A 26 -10.54 8.39 -2.97
C GLU A 26 -10.83 7.32 -1.91
N LEU A 27 -9.96 6.31 -1.77
CA LEU A 27 -10.10 5.25 -0.77
C LEU A 27 -10.02 5.81 0.67
N GLU A 28 -9.11 6.75 0.92
CA GLU A 28 -8.98 7.41 2.23
C GLU A 28 -10.23 8.22 2.60
N ARG A 29 -10.88 8.86 1.62
CA ARG A 29 -12.16 9.55 1.84
C ARG A 29 -13.30 8.61 2.22
N GLU A 30 -13.23 7.35 1.83
CA GLU A 30 -14.16 6.30 2.24
C GLU A 30 -13.81 5.66 3.59
N GLY A 31 -12.79 6.19 4.31
CA GLY A 31 -12.32 5.64 5.58
C GLY A 31 -11.50 4.36 5.43
N LEU A 32 -10.99 4.11 4.22
CA LEU A 32 -10.11 2.98 3.91
C LEU A 32 -8.66 3.47 3.95
N MET A 33 -7.83 2.79 4.72
CA MET A 33 -6.39 3.06 4.69
C MET A 33 -5.70 1.99 3.86
N VAL A 34 -4.90 2.46 2.91
CA VAL A 34 -4.22 1.68 1.89
C VAL A 34 -2.74 1.51 2.26
N LEU A 35 -2.26 0.28 2.28
CA LEU A 35 -0.82 -0.04 2.32
C LEU A 35 -0.39 -0.53 0.95
N ARG A 36 0.61 0.13 0.36
CA ARG A 36 1.18 -0.27 -0.92
C ARG A 36 2.60 -0.78 -0.74
N PHE A 37 2.92 -1.86 -1.44
CA PHE A 37 4.26 -2.44 -1.52
C PHE A 37 4.64 -2.67 -2.99
N SER A 38 5.88 -2.38 -3.33
CA SER A 38 6.44 -2.72 -4.64
C SER A 38 6.82 -4.21 -4.72
N ASN A 39 6.91 -4.73 -5.94
CA ASN A 39 7.49 -6.07 -6.17
C ASN A 39 8.88 -6.22 -5.54
N LEU A 40 9.70 -5.16 -5.55
CA LEU A 40 11.04 -5.21 -4.97
C LEU A 40 11.01 -5.36 -3.44
N GLU A 41 10.09 -4.67 -2.77
CA GLU A 41 9.88 -4.82 -1.32
C GLU A 41 9.38 -6.23 -0.99
N MET A 42 8.46 -6.77 -1.79
CA MET A 42 8.01 -8.16 -1.63
C MET A 42 9.14 -9.17 -1.83
N ASP A 43 9.97 -8.97 -2.84
CA ASP A 43 11.03 -9.92 -3.18
C ASP A 43 12.22 -9.86 -2.22
N ARG A 44 12.54 -8.66 -1.68
CA ARG A 44 13.77 -8.45 -0.90
C ARG A 44 13.54 -8.19 0.58
N MET A 45 12.33 -7.82 0.98
CA MET A 45 11.99 -7.34 2.32
C MET A 45 10.65 -7.92 2.80
N PHE A 46 10.37 -9.17 2.41
CA PHE A 46 9.10 -9.83 2.74
C PHE A 46 8.79 -9.83 4.25
N PRO A 47 9.74 -10.13 5.16
CA PRO A 47 9.48 -10.06 6.60
C PRO A 47 9.04 -8.66 7.05
N GLU A 48 9.69 -7.61 6.55
CA GLU A 48 9.38 -6.22 6.89
C GLU A 48 8.02 -5.79 6.37
N VAL A 49 7.63 -6.28 5.19
CA VAL A 49 6.26 -6.11 4.65
C VAL A 49 5.24 -6.72 5.61
N CYS A 50 5.46 -7.96 6.05
CA CYS A 50 4.58 -8.63 7.00
C CYS A 50 4.50 -7.90 8.34
N GLU A 51 5.62 -7.46 8.91
CA GLU A 51 5.64 -6.69 10.15
C GLU A 51 4.88 -5.37 10.04
N ARG A 52 5.01 -4.69 8.90
CA ARG A 52 4.29 -3.43 8.65
C ARG A 52 2.79 -3.65 8.55
N ILE A 53 2.34 -4.74 7.91
CA ILE A 53 0.93 -5.12 7.88
C ILE A 53 0.43 -5.43 9.30
N ASP A 54 1.14 -6.26 10.06
CA ASP A 54 0.76 -6.65 11.43
C ASP A 54 0.63 -5.43 12.35
N ARG A 55 1.61 -4.52 12.30
CA ARG A 55 1.58 -3.27 13.07
C ARG A 55 0.32 -2.45 12.79
N VAL A 56 0.02 -2.21 11.51
CA VAL A 56 -1.13 -1.41 11.10
C VAL A 56 -2.45 -2.10 11.45
N VAL A 57 -2.51 -3.42 11.40
CA VAL A 57 -3.70 -4.17 11.85
C VAL A 57 -3.89 -4.01 13.37
N ARG A 58 -2.82 -4.15 14.17
CA ARG A 58 -2.89 -3.99 15.64
C ARG A 58 -3.30 -2.59 16.06
N GLU A 59 -2.74 -1.55 15.43
CA GLU A 59 -3.09 -0.15 15.71
C GLU A 59 -4.57 0.15 15.46
N ARG A 60 -5.26 -0.65 14.64
CA ARG A 60 -6.69 -0.47 14.34
C ARG A 60 -7.62 -1.36 15.17
N LEU A 61 -7.09 -2.44 15.74
CA LEU A 61 -7.86 -3.36 16.58
C LEU A 61 -7.77 -3.01 18.07
N GLY A 62 -6.79 -2.18 18.47
CA GLY A 62 -6.71 -1.57 19.80
C GLY A 62 -7.58 -0.33 19.91
#